data_AF-A0A2M9NZ97-F1
#
_entry.id   AF-A0A2M9NZ97-F1
#
_cell.length_a   1.000
_cell.length_b   1.000
_cell.length_c   1.000
_cell.angle_alpha   90.00
_cell.angle_beta   90.00
_cell.angle_gamma   90.00
#
_symmetry.space_group_name_H-M   'P 1'
#
loop_
_entity.id
_entity.type
_entity.pdbx_description
1 polymer ?
#
loop_
_entity_poly.entity_id
_entity_poly.type
_entity_poly.pdbx_seq_one_letter_code
_entity_poly.pdbx_strand_id
1 'polypeptide(L)'
;MVIQKAPVYFENPTDPDWGEDIIVNAYVIGEDWTIEISPESWTFRKVTGRLADGTPKVDLEATSYINIGLDYEAEEVDLNWLMSASLMEIVEKLAKN
;
A
#
# COMPACT_ATOMS: atom_id res chain seq x y z
N MET A 1 9.41 9.88 -9.66
CA MET A 1 8.17 9.23 -9.17
C MET A 1 7.72 9.99 -7.94
N VAL A 2 6.50 10.54 -7.94
CA VAL A 2 5.97 11.27 -6.78
C VAL A 2 5.29 10.26 -5.87
N ILE A 3 5.71 10.21 -4.61
CA ILE A 3 5.05 9.46 -3.54
C ILE A 3 4.50 10.52 -2.58
N GLN A 4 3.19 10.57 -2.41
CA GLN A 4 2.56 11.52 -1.51
C GLN A 4 1.53 10.83 -0.62
N LYS A 5 1.42 11.28 0.62
CA LYS A 5 0.35 10.83 1.50
C LYS A 5 -0.91 11.64 1.19
N ALA A 6 -2.00 10.96 0.85
CA ALA A 6 -3.26 11.59 0.44
C ALA A 6 -4.46 10.72 0.88
N PRO A 7 -5.65 11.31 1.00
CA PRO A 7 -6.87 10.53 1.22
C PRO A 7 -7.12 9.62 0.02
N VAL A 8 -7.49 8.38 0.30
CA VAL A 8 -7.91 7.37 -0.68
C VAL A 8 -9.19 6.73 -0.17
N TYR A 9 -10.17 6.60 -1.07
CA TYR A 9 -11.42 5.94 -0.80
C TYR A 9 -11.31 4.46 -1.15
N PHE A 10 -11.52 3.59 -0.16
CA PHE A 10 -11.59 2.14 -0.34
C PHE A 10 -13.05 1.71 -0.23
N GLU A 11 -13.53 0.98 -1.23
CA GLU A 11 -14.86 0.38 -1.22
C GLU A 11 -14.77 -1.15 -1.24
N ASN A 12 -15.65 -1.80 -0.48
CA ASN A 12 -15.87 -3.24 -0.54
C ASN A 12 -17.34 -3.51 -0.88
N PRO A 13 -17.68 -3.68 -2.18
CA PRO A 13 -19.07 -3.80 -2.61
C PRO A 13 -19.77 -5.10 -2.16
N THR A 14 -19.03 -6.11 -1.68
CA THR A 14 -19.59 -7.44 -1.35
C THR A 14 -19.69 -7.75 0.14
N ASP A 15 -19.02 -6.99 1.00
CA ASP A 15 -19.13 -7.13 2.46
C ASP A 15 -19.18 -5.76 3.15
N PRO A 16 -20.36 -5.12 3.18
CA PRO A 16 -20.53 -3.80 3.81
C PRO A 16 -20.41 -3.83 5.34
N ASP A 17 -20.42 -5.01 5.98
CA ASP A 17 -20.30 -5.18 7.43
C ASP A 17 -18.84 -5.41 7.89
N TRP A 18 -17.93 -5.91 7.01
CA TRP A 18 -16.48 -6.03 7.28
C TRP A 18 -15.64 -4.82 6.86
N GLY A 19 -16.21 -3.84 6.17
CA GLY A 19 -15.46 -2.68 5.71
C GLY A 19 -16.38 -1.67 5.09
N GLU A 20 -16.81 -0.71 5.90
CA GLU A 20 -17.42 0.52 5.41
C GLU A 20 -16.56 1.09 4.28
N ASP A 21 -17.21 1.74 3.33
CA ASP A 21 -16.51 2.62 2.41
C ASP A 21 -15.70 3.65 3.22
N ILE A 22 -14.40 3.47 3.31
CA ILE A 22 -13.53 4.24 4.19
C ILE A 22 -12.61 5.16 3.40
N ILE A 23 -12.41 6.36 3.94
CA ILE A 23 -11.34 7.24 3.48
C ILE A 23 -10.16 7.07 4.42
N VAL A 24 -9.06 6.54 3.89
CA VAL A 24 -7.81 6.32 4.63
C VAL A 24 -6.70 7.17 4.00
N ASN A 25 -5.84 7.74 4.83
CA ASN A 25 -4.63 8.40 4.35
C ASN A 25 -3.58 7.34 3.97
N ALA A 26 -3.48 7.05 2.66
CA ALA A 26 -2.52 6.11 2.09
C ALA A 26 -1.44 6.85 1.29
N TYR A 27 -0.35 6.15 0.94
CA TYR A 27 0.62 6.68 -0.01
C TYR A 27 0.11 6.45 -1.42
N VAL A 28 0.11 7.50 -2.25
CA VAL A 28 -0.21 7.42 -3.67
C VAL A 28 1.09 7.52 -4.45
N ILE A 29 1.33 6.55 -5.35
CA ILE A 29 2.49 6.50 -6.24
C ILE A 29 2.03 6.84 -7.65
N GLY A 30 2.48 8.00 -8.14
CA GLY A 30 2.02 8.50 -9.44
C GLY A 30 0.50 8.73 -9.41
N GLU A 31 -0.21 8.26 -10.43
CA GLU A 31 -1.67 8.41 -10.52
C GLU A 31 -2.44 7.09 -10.35
N ASP A 32 -1.74 5.95 -10.33
CA ASP A 32 -2.33 4.64 -10.58
C ASP A 32 -2.28 3.68 -9.41
N TRP A 33 -1.47 3.95 -8.38
CA TRP A 33 -1.22 3.00 -7.30
C TRP A 33 -1.30 3.65 -5.91
N THR A 34 -1.82 2.88 -4.96
CA THR A 34 -1.85 3.21 -3.54
C THR A 34 -1.06 2.17 -2.76
N ILE A 35 -0.45 2.57 -1.65
CA ILE A 35 0.21 1.67 -0.70
C ILE A 35 -0.39 1.87 0.69
N GLU A 36 -0.80 0.76 1.27
CA GLU A 36 -1.05 0.62 2.70
C GLU A 36 0.15 -0.07 3.36
N ILE A 37 0.72 0.57 4.36
CA ILE A 37 1.92 0.13 5.06
C ILE A 37 1.52 -0.29 6.46
N SER A 38 1.74 -1.56 6.79
CA SER A 38 1.71 -2.09 8.15
C SER A 38 3.08 -2.69 8.51
N PRO A 39 3.36 -2.94 9.81
CA PRO A 39 4.58 -3.62 10.21
C PRO A 39 4.76 -5.00 9.55
N GLU A 40 3.66 -5.74 9.37
CA GLU A 40 3.68 -7.13 8.89
C GLU A 40 3.54 -7.25 7.37
N SER A 41 3.00 -6.24 6.70
CA SER A 41 2.80 -6.29 5.25
C SER A 41 2.64 -4.93 4.61
N TRP A 42 3.11 -4.81 3.37
CA TRP A 42 2.87 -3.67 2.51
C TRP A 42 1.99 -4.11 1.36
N THR A 43 0.82 -3.49 1.23
CA THR A 43 -0.14 -3.82 0.18
C THR A 43 -0.25 -2.68 -0.80
N PHE A 44 0.02 -2.99 -2.06
CA PHE A 44 -0.05 -2.08 -3.19
C PHE A 44 -1.34 -2.40 -3.94
N ARG A 45 -2.21 -1.41 -4.12
CA ARG A 45 -3.47 -1.58 -4.86
C ARG A 45 -3.55 -0.61 -6.02
N LYS A 46 -4.06 -1.08 -7.14
CA LYS A 46 -4.28 -0.22 -8.30
C LYS A 46 -5.52 0.64 -8.07
N VAL A 47 -5.42 1.93 -8.37
CA VAL A 47 -6.56 2.84 -8.40
C VAL A 47 -7.54 2.36 -9.46
N THR A 48 -8.80 2.17 -9.08
CA THR A 48 -9.87 1.70 -9.97
C THR A 48 -10.74 2.85 -10.49
N GLY A 49 -10.65 4.02 -9.87
CA GLY A 49 -11.34 5.22 -10.32
C GLY A 49 -11.01 6.44 -9.46
N ARG A 50 -11.83 7.48 -9.59
CA ARG A 50 -11.73 8.69 -8.77
C ARG A 50 -13.11 9.18 -8.39
N LEU A 51 -13.24 9.77 -7.20
CA LEU A 51 -14.42 10.53 -6.80
C LEU A 51 -14.48 11.86 -7.57
N ALA A 52 -15.61 12.56 -7.47
CA ALA A 52 -15.84 13.82 -8.20
C ALA A 52 -14.84 14.94 -7.83
N ASP A 53 -14.27 14.90 -6.62
CA ASP A 53 -13.25 15.83 -6.15
C ASP A 53 -11.81 15.42 -6.55
N GLY A 54 -11.66 14.31 -7.28
CA GLY A 54 -10.38 13.77 -7.73
C GLY A 54 -9.72 12.77 -6.77
N THR A 55 -10.32 12.51 -5.60
CA THR A 55 -9.82 11.53 -4.61
C THR A 55 -9.70 10.15 -5.28
N PRO A 56 -8.52 9.50 -5.22
CA PRO A 56 -8.35 8.15 -5.73
C PRO A 56 -9.32 7.17 -5.05
N LYS A 57 -9.92 6.30 -5.85
CA LYS A 57 -10.82 5.24 -5.40
C LYS A 57 -10.22 3.88 -5.73
N VAL A 58 -10.32 2.95 -4.78
CA VAL A 58 -9.91 1.56 -4.89
C VAL A 58 -11.09 0.67 -4.55
N ASP A 59 -11.53 -0.11 -5.53
CA ASP A 59 -12.48 -1.20 -5.35
C ASP A 59 -11.70 -2.45 -4.93
N LEU A 60 -11.91 -2.91 -3.70
CA LEU A 60 -11.15 -4.02 -3.12
C LEU A 60 -11.37 -5.36 -3.81
N GLU A 61 -12.48 -5.55 -4.52
CA GLU A 61 -12.81 -6.78 -5.25
C GLU A 61 -12.31 -6.75 -6.69
N ALA A 62 -12.30 -5.56 -7.31
CA ALA A 62 -11.89 -5.41 -8.71
C ALA A 62 -10.42 -5.00 -8.88
N THR A 63 -9.76 -4.51 -7.82
CA THR A 63 -8.39 -4.00 -7.93
C THR A 63 -7.37 -5.11 -8.15
N SER A 64 -6.37 -4.82 -8.99
CA SER A 64 -5.14 -5.60 -9.01
C SER A 64 -4.27 -5.18 -7.84
N TYR A 65 -3.72 -6.14 -7.10
CA TYR A 65 -2.87 -5.84 -5.96
C TYR A 65 -1.58 -6.66 -5.95
N ILE A 66 -0.57 -6.11 -5.27
CA ILE A 66 0.67 -6.79 -4.90
C ILE A 66 0.76 -6.68 -3.38
N ASN A 67 1.03 -7.80 -2.72
CA ASN A 67 1.30 -7.82 -1.28
C ASN A 67 2.73 -8.28 -1.04
N ILE A 68 3.44 -7.53 -0.20
CA ILE A 68 4.76 -7.90 0.30
C ILE A 68 4.58 -8.20 1.79
N GLY A 69 4.64 -9.48 2.14
CA GLY A 69 4.70 -9.93 3.54
C GLY A 69 6.09 -9.70 4.11
N LEU A 70 6.15 -9.18 5.33
CA LEU A 70 7.38 -8.88 6.05
C LEU A 70 7.39 -9.73 7.32
N ASP A 71 8.26 -10.73 7.33
CA ASP A 71 8.48 -11.61 8.48
C ASP A 71 9.92 -11.43 8.95
N TYR A 72 10.08 -10.92 10.18
CA TYR A 72 11.39 -10.62 10.77
C TYR A 72 11.35 -10.84 12.29
N GLU A 73 12.39 -11.48 12.83
CA GLU A 73 12.46 -11.89 14.25
C GLU A 73 12.92 -10.78 15.22
N ALA A 74 13.17 -9.56 14.74
CA ALA A 74 13.73 -8.48 15.56
C ALA A 74 12.65 -7.49 16.01
N GLU A 75 12.62 -7.18 17.32
CA GLU A 75 11.56 -6.37 17.96
C GLU A 75 11.46 -4.92 17.42
N GLU A 76 12.51 -4.38 16.78
CA GLU A 76 12.51 -3.02 16.22
C GLU A 76 13.37 -2.94 14.95
N VAL A 77 12.80 -3.28 13.79
CA VAL A 77 13.46 -3.05 12.49
C VAL A 77 12.83 -1.84 11.80
N ASP A 78 13.62 -0.79 11.57
CA ASP A 78 13.21 0.28 10.66
C ASP A 78 13.23 -0.25 9.22
N LEU A 79 12.04 -0.43 8.64
CA LEU A 79 11.83 -0.92 7.29
C LEU A 79 11.53 0.19 6.27
N ASN A 80 11.58 1.48 6.66
CA ASN A 80 11.28 2.58 5.73
C ASN A 80 12.20 2.59 4.49
N TRP A 81 13.42 2.06 4.63
CA TRP A 81 14.38 1.96 3.52
C TRP A 81 13.89 1.03 2.39
N LEU A 82 12.99 0.07 2.66
CA LEU A 82 12.41 -0.79 1.63
C LEU A 82 11.57 0.00 0.60
N MET A 83 11.09 1.21 0.94
CA MET A 83 10.26 2.03 0.05
C MET A 83 11.02 2.56 -1.17
N SER A 84 12.35 2.67 -1.08
CA SER A 84 13.21 3.19 -2.15
C SER A 84 14.26 2.18 -2.60
N ALA A 85 14.35 1.02 -1.94
CA ALA A 85 15.32 -0.02 -2.27
C ALA A 85 14.91 -0.81 -3.51
N SER A 86 15.88 -1.09 -4.37
CA SER A 86 15.80 -2.12 -5.39
C SER A 86 15.83 -3.51 -4.75
N LEU A 87 15.32 -4.51 -5.47
CA LEU A 87 15.39 -5.92 -5.03
C LEU A 87 16.83 -6.35 -4.68
N MET A 88 17.82 -5.88 -5.45
CA MET A 88 19.22 -6.21 -5.18
C MET A 88 19.73 -5.57 -3.89
N GLU A 89 19.40 -4.30 -3.63
CA GLU A 89 19.75 -3.63 -2.37
C GLU A 89 19.12 -4.32 -1.16
N ILE A 90 17.88 -4.81 -1.31
CA ILE A 90 17.21 -5.61 -0.28
C ILE A 90 18.00 -6.89 0.00
N VAL A 91 18.31 -7.66 -1.04
CA VAL A 91 19.07 -8.91 -0.91
C VAL A 91 20.45 -8.67 -0.29
N GLU A 92 21.18 -7.66 -0.75
CA GLU A 92 22.51 -7.34 -0.23
C GLU A 92 22.51 -6.91 1.23
N LYS A 93 21.48 -6.19 1.68
CA LYS A 93 21.37 -5.74 3.07
C LYS A 93 20.96 -6.87 3.99
N LEU A 94 20.02 -7.72 3.57
CA LEU A 94 19.57 -8.87 4.35
C LEU A 94 20.64 -9.97 4.43
N ALA A 95 21.43 -10.19 3.37
CA ALA A 95 22.51 -11.19 3.36
C ALA A 95 23.71 -10.88 4.28
N LYS A 96 23.79 -9.65 4.80
CA LYS A 96 24.88 -9.20 5.69
C LYS A 96 24.51 -9.28 7.17
N ASN A 97 23.28 -9.65 7.50
CA ASN A 97 22.80 -9.94 8.85
C ASN A 97 22.75 -11.45 9.09
#